data_AF-A0A843E7S9-F1
#
_entry.id   AF-A0A843E7S9-F1
#
_cell.length_a   1.000
_cell.length_b   1.000
_cell.length_c   1.000
_cell.angle_alpha   90.00
_cell.angle_beta   90.00
_cell.angle_gamma   90.00
#
_symmetry.space_group_name_H-M   'P 1'
#
loop_
_entity.id
_entity.type
_entity.pdbx_description
1 polymer ?
#
loop_
_entity_poly.entity_id
_entity_poly.type
_entity_poly.pdbx_seq_one_letter_code
_entity_poly.pdbx_strand_id
1 'polypeptide(L)'
;MADKDLKLETKCYDAMEYGYLYGLNKKIPDEEWEKVKPYMRKWKRMDFVEGNIKVTGRPEGYRCLEEDVPKVEEILGITNTLAKRRANIEEKMSDPIKKVQFKDQVYNWLTMLFKSGTQPKQDLSRLAIHSTKIYDPADGFKNGAEDGYGELFIYTPHGMWYIINNCSPGANKALNNLESKFGGAIGYRVMYEDTVDTLIRVYTEENEYTGPQLY
;
A
#
# COMPACT_ATOMS: atom_id res chain seq x y z
N MET A 1 -0.13 0.01 -25.64
CA MET A 1 0.11 -0.49 -24.27
C MET A 1 0.98 -1.72 -24.42
N ALA A 2 2.19 -1.74 -23.84
CA ALA A 2 3.01 -2.94 -23.85
C ALA A 2 2.21 -4.07 -23.16
N ASP A 3 2.08 -5.23 -23.83
CA ASP A 3 1.43 -6.40 -23.25
C ASP A 3 2.24 -6.78 -22.01
N LYS A 4 1.67 -6.54 -20.82
CA LYS A 4 2.35 -6.86 -19.57
C LYS A 4 2.40 -8.39 -19.45
N ASP A 5 3.56 -8.93 -19.12
CA ASP A 5 3.70 -10.37 -18.83
C ASP A 5 2.67 -10.82 -17.79
N LEU A 6 2.18 -12.06 -17.92
CA LEU A 6 1.23 -12.63 -16.98
C LEU A 6 1.87 -12.73 -15.59
N LYS A 7 1.19 -12.20 -14.58
CA LYS A 7 1.62 -12.31 -13.18
C LYS A 7 0.43 -12.24 -12.23
N LEU A 8 0.62 -12.79 -11.04
CA LEU A 8 -0.21 -12.45 -9.88
C LEU A 8 0.25 -11.11 -9.29
N GLU A 9 -0.70 -10.27 -8.95
CA GLU A 9 -0.50 -8.98 -8.27
C GLU A 9 -1.39 -8.93 -7.04
N THR A 10 -0.97 -8.17 -6.03
CA THR A 10 -1.84 -7.86 -4.89
C THR A 10 -2.99 -6.99 -5.38
N LYS A 11 -4.23 -7.40 -5.11
CA LYS A 11 -5.43 -6.66 -5.56
C LYS A 11 -6.14 -5.97 -4.41
N CYS A 12 -6.02 -6.53 -3.21
CA CYS A 12 -6.46 -5.90 -1.99
C CYS A 12 -5.71 -6.46 -0.78
N TYR A 13 -5.79 -5.73 0.30
CA TYR A 13 -5.34 -6.11 1.63
C TYR A 13 -6.54 -6.03 2.59
N ASP A 14 -6.80 -7.13 3.29
CA ASP A 14 -7.74 -7.23 4.39
C ASP A 14 -6.97 -7.32 5.71
N ALA A 15 -7.15 -6.33 6.57
CA ALA A 15 -6.45 -6.27 7.86
C ALA A 15 -7.04 -7.21 8.92
N MET A 16 -8.22 -7.81 8.68
CA MET A 16 -8.96 -8.55 9.70
C MET A 16 -8.76 -10.06 9.61
N GLU A 17 -8.88 -10.64 8.40
CA GLU A 17 -8.95 -12.10 8.27
C GLU A 17 -7.92 -12.65 7.26
N TYR A 18 -7.90 -12.12 6.04
CA TYR A 18 -7.22 -12.80 4.92
C TYR A 18 -5.85 -12.23 4.54
N GLY A 19 -5.46 -11.07 5.07
CA GLY A 19 -4.23 -10.42 4.68
C GLY A 19 -4.23 -10.01 3.21
N TYR A 20 -3.19 -10.37 2.46
CA TYR A 20 -3.07 -10.02 1.05
C TYR A 20 -3.82 -11.02 0.14
N LEU A 21 -4.66 -10.49 -0.75
CA LEU A 21 -5.35 -11.27 -1.77
C LEU A 21 -4.78 -10.98 -3.16
N TYR A 22 -4.47 -12.06 -3.88
CA TYR A 22 -3.75 -12.01 -5.14
C TYR A 22 -4.66 -12.32 -6.31
N GLY A 23 -4.48 -11.61 -7.42
CA GLY A 23 -5.23 -11.85 -8.65
C GLY A 23 -4.39 -11.60 -9.88
N LEU A 24 -4.77 -12.23 -10.99
CA LEU A 24 -4.07 -12.08 -12.26
C LEU A 24 -4.14 -10.62 -12.74
N ASN A 25 -3.06 -10.14 -13.33
CA ASN A 25 -3.00 -8.80 -13.90
C ASN A 25 -3.80 -8.66 -15.21
N LYS A 26 -4.04 -9.77 -15.91
CA LYS A 26 -4.84 -9.82 -17.15
C LYS A 26 -5.68 -11.08 -17.23
N LYS A 27 -6.67 -11.08 -18.14
CA LYS A 27 -7.50 -12.26 -18.44
C LYS A 27 -6.64 -13.32 -19.12
N ILE A 28 -6.90 -14.59 -18.80
CA ILE A 28 -6.28 -15.76 -19.45
C ILE A 28 -7.33 -16.56 -20.23
N PRO A 29 -6.92 -17.43 -21.17
CA PRO A 29 -7.83 -18.36 -21.86
C PRO A 29 -8.59 -19.26 -20.88
N ASP A 30 -9.81 -19.68 -21.27
CA ASP A 30 -10.68 -20.48 -20.40
C ASP A 30 -10.07 -21.85 -20.05
N GLU A 31 -9.28 -22.45 -20.96
CA GLU A 31 -8.55 -23.70 -20.72
C GLU A 31 -7.51 -23.56 -19.60
N GLU A 32 -6.78 -22.45 -19.56
CA GLU A 32 -5.82 -22.16 -18.49
C GLU A 32 -6.55 -21.76 -17.20
N TRP A 33 -7.67 -21.06 -17.32
CA TRP A 33 -8.51 -20.67 -16.19
C TRP A 33 -9.04 -21.88 -15.42
N GLU A 34 -9.57 -22.90 -16.09
CA GLU A 34 -10.12 -24.08 -15.42
C GLU A 34 -9.06 -24.86 -14.62
N LYS A 35 -7.78 -24.79 -14.99
CA LYS A 35 -6.68 -25.41 -14.23
C LYS A 35 -6.43 -24.72 -12.89
N VAL A 36 -6.54 -23.39 -12.85
CA VAL A 36 -6.24 -22.59 -11.64
C VAL A 36 -7.45 -22.27 -10.79
N LYS A 37 -8.65 -22.39 -11.35
CA LYS A 37 -9.93 -22.14 -10.67
C LYS A 37 -10.08 -22.81 -9.30
N PRO A 38 -9.60 -24.05 -9.05
CA PRO A 38 -9.67 -24.66 -7.71
C PRO A 38 -8.92 -23.88 -6.62
N TYR A 39 -7.92 -23.08 -6.99
CA TYR A 39 -7.11 -22.25 -6.08
C TYR A 39 -7.61 -20.80 -6.00
N MET A 40 -8.71 -20.48 -6.70
CA MET A 40 -9.23 -19.13 -6.81
C MET A 40 -10.65 -19.07 -6.25
N ARG A 41 -10.86 -18.25 -5.21
CA ARG A 41 -12.19 -17.93 -4.70
C ARG A 41 -12.75 -16.70 -5.41
N LYS A 42 -14.03 -16.72 -5.76
CA LYS A 42 -14.75 -15.54 -6.27
C LYS A 42 -15.20 -14.68 -5.09
N TRP A 43 -14.44 -13.64 -4.79
CA TRP A 43 -14.73 -12.69 -3.71
C TRP A 43 -15.75 -11.64 -4.14
N LYS A 44 -16.64 -11.30 -3.22
CA LYS A 44 -17.64 -10.23 -3.30
C LYS A 44 -17.42 -9.28 -2.12
N ARG A 45 -17.89 -8.04 -2.21
CA ARG A 45 -17.85 -7.10 -1.07
C ARG A 45 -18.48 -7.66 0.20
N MET A 46 -19.55 -8.45 0.08
CA MET A 46 -20.24 -9.05 1.22
C MET A 46 -19.41 -10.09 1.97
N ASP A 47 -18.37 -10.67 1.34
CA ASP A 47 -17.47 -11.61 2.00
C ASP A 47 -16.56 -10.95 3.05
N PHE A 48 -16.51 -9.61 3.09
CA PHE A 48 -15.68 -8.83 4.01
C PHE A 48 -16.51 -8.02 5.03
N VAL A 49 -17.80 -8.35 5.18
CA VAL A 49 -18.73 -7.57 6.01
C VAL A 49 -18.79 -8.11 7.44
N GLU A 50 -18.07 -7.42 8.33
CA GLU A 50 -18.49 -7.17 9.71
C GLU A 50 -18.10 -5.73 10.09
N GLY A 51 -19.08 -4.87 10.38
CA GLY A 51 -19.01 -3.61 11.14
C GLY A 51 -18.01 -2.51 10.78
N ASN A 52 -16.73 -2.84 10.59
CA ASN A 52 -15.60 -1.97 10.33
C ASN A 52 -14.78 -2.54 9.16
N ILE A 53 -15.18 -2.24 7.93
CA ILE A 53 -14.47 -2.70 6.72
C ILE A 53 -13.04 -2.13 6.73
N LYS A 54 -12.07 -2.95 7.14
CA LYS A 54 -10.65 -2.66 7.06
C LYS A 54 -10.01 -3.35 5.85
N VAL A 55 -10.60 -3.11 4.68
CA VAL A 55 -10.11 -3.61 3.40
C VAL A 55 -9.67 -2.44 2.54
N THR A 56 -8.44 -2.49 2.03
CA THR A 56 -7.90 -1.52 1.05
C THR A 56 -7.73 -2.20 -0.30
N GLY A 57 -8.18 -1.54 -1.37
CA GLY A 57 -8.05 -2.04 -2.74
C GLY A 57 -9.35 -2.54 -3.36
N ARG A 58 -9.26 -3.46 -4.32
CA ARG A 58 -10.42 -4.02 -5.03
C ARG A 58 -10.68 -5.46 -4.60
N PRO A 59 -11.51 -5.68 -3.56
CA PRO A 59 -11.80 -7.01 -3.03
C PRO A 59 -12.55 -7.91 -4.01
N GLU A 60 -13.31 -7.34 -4.94
CA GLU A 60 -14.18 -8.12 -5.82
C GLU A 60 -13.43 -8.82 -6.95
N GLY A 61 -13.80 -10.07 -7.21
CA GLY A 61 -13.30 -10.88 -8.32
C GLY A 61 -12.61 -12.16 -7.84
N TYR A 62 -12.06 -12.91 -8.80
CA TYR A 62 -11.33 -14.12 -8.44
C TYR A 62 -9.97 -13.79 -7.87
N ARG A 63 -9.70 -14.31 -6.66
CA ARG A 63 -8.42 -14.13 -5.96
C ARG A 63 -8.02 -15.41 -5.23
N CYS A 64 -6.72 -15.57 -5.01
CA CYS A 64 -6.15 -16.59 -4.15
C CYS A 64 -5.51 -15.97 -2.90
N LEU A 65 -5.37 -16.79 -1.87
CA LEU A 65 -4.56 -16.49 -0.69
C LEU A 65 -3.08 -16.65 -1.02
N GLU A 66 -2.22 -16.08 -0.18
CA GLU A 66 -0.76 -16.15 -0.35
C GLU A 66 -0.23 -17.58 -0.50
N GLU A 67 -0.80 -18.53 0.26
CA GLU A 67 -0.41 -19.94 0.25
C GLU A 67 -0.66 -20.66 -1.09
N ASP A 68 -1.61 -20.17 -1.89
CA ASP A 68 -1.96 -20.74 -3.19
C ASP A 68 -1.25 -20.05 -4.37
N VAL A 69 -0.60 -18.90 -4.13
CA VAL A 69 0.18 -18.16 -5.14
C VAL A 69 1.19 -19.06 -5.86
N PRO A 70 2.04 -19.85 -5.17
CA PRO A 70 3.05 -20.66 -5.86
C PRO A 70 2.45 -21.68 -6.81
N LYS A 71 1.33 -22.33 -6.42
CA LYS A 71 0.64 -23.32 -7.25
C LYS A 71 0.06 -22.70 -8.51
N VAL A 72 -0.57 -21.53 -8.38
CA VAL A 72 -1.15 -20.80 -9.51
C VAL A 72 -0.04 -20.34 -10.47
N GLU A 73 1.09 -19.85 -9.95
CA GLU A 73 2.23 -19.45 -10.78
C GLU A 73 2.86 -20.63 -11.51
N GLU A 74 2.99 -21.78 -10.85
CA GLU A 74 3.49 -23.02 -11.46
C GLU A 74 2.57 -23.51 -12.61
N ILE A 75 1.27 -23.62 -12.35
CA ILE A 75 0.29 -24.11 -13.34
C ILE A 75 0.26 -23.24 -14.60
N LEU A 76 0.37 -21.91 -14.43
CA LEU A 76 0.33 -20.95 -15.53
C LEU A 76 1.71 -20.68 -16.15
N GLY A 77 2.77 -21.33 -15.67
CA GLY A 77 4.14 -21.13 -16.16
C GLY A 77 4.66 -19.70 -15.95
N ILE A 78 4.22 -19.01 -14.90
CA ILE A 78 4.64 -17.64 -14.58
C ILE A 78 6.10 -17.67 -14.11
N THR A 79 7.00 -17.07 -14.87
CA THR A 79 8.44 -17.08 -14.57
C THR A 79 8.85 -15.97 -13.60
N ASN A 80 8.20 -14.81 -13.65
CA ASN A 80 8.40 -13.67 -12.75
C ASN A 80 7.48 -13.80 -11.52
N THR A 81 7.79 -14.78 -10.68
CA THR A 81 6.98 -15.16 -9.51
C THR A 81 7.00 -14.11 -8.40
N LEU A 82 5.99 -14.11 -7.54
CA LEU A 82 5.95 -13.28 -6.33
C LEU A 82 7.21 -13.51 -5.47
N ALA A 83 7.62 -14.77 -5.30
CA ALA A 83 8.80 -15.13 -4.54
C ALA A 83 10.09 -14.53 -5.13
N LYS A 84 10.28 -14.59 -6.46
CA LYS A 84 11.45 -13.98 -7.12
C LYS A 84 11.47 -12.46 -6.96
N ARG A 85 10.32 -11.81 -7.03
CA ARG A 85 10.23 -10.35 -6.82
C ARG A 85 10.61 -9.96 -5.39
N ARG A 86 10.14 -10.72 -4.39
CA ARG A 86 10.52 -10.52 -2.98
C ARG A 86 12.01 -10.74 -2.76
N ALA A 87 12.57 -11.83 -3.29
CA ALA A 87 14.01 -12.11 -3.18
C ALA A 87 14.88 -11.01 -3.80
N ASN A 88 14.48 -10.44 -4.94
CA ASN A 88 15.20 -9.32 -5.56
C ASN A 88 15.18 -8.06 -4.68
N ILE A 89 14.05 -7.77 -4.03
CA ILE A 89 13.94 -6.66 -3.08
C ILE A 89 14.83 -6.92 -1.87
N GLU A 90 14.76 -8.12 -1.28
CA GLU A 90 15.59 -8.51 -0.14
C GLU A 90 17.08 -8.41 -0.45
N GLU A 91 17.52 -8.85 -1.63
CA GLU A 91 18.90 -8.73 -2.08
C GLU A 91 19.35 -7.26 -2.12
N LYS A 92 18.52 -6.35 -2.66
CA LYS A 92 18.81 -4.91 -2.70
C LYS A 92 18.85 -4.27 -1.32
N MET A 93 18.07 -4.79 -0.38
CA MET A 93 17.98 -4.30 1.00
C MET A 93 19.06 -4.89 1.92
N SER A 94 19.77 -5.95 1.49
CA SER A 94 20.75 -6.66 2.33
C SER A 94 22.06 -5.89 2.55
N ASP A 95 22.48 -5.07 1.58
CA ASP A 95 23.68 -4.24 1.66
C ASP A 95 23.31 -2.83 2.16
N PRO A 96 23.89 -2.33 3.28
CA PRO A 96 23.51 -1.03 3.85
C PRO A 96 23.67 0.16 2.90
N ILE A 97 24.71 0.19 2.06
CA ILE A 97 24.96 1.30 1.13
C ILE A 97 23.94 1.24 -0.01
N LYS A 98 23.73 0.05 -0.59
CA LYS A 98 22.74 -0.14 -1.66
C LYS A 98 21.32 0.09 -1.16
N LYS A 99 21.03 -0.30 0.08
CA LYS A 99 19.75 -0.07 0.76
C LYS A 99 19.42 1.42 0.81
N VAL A 100 20.34 2.27 1.27
CA VAL A 100 20.11 3.73 1.32
C VAL A 100 19.80 4.27 -0.08
N GLN A 101 20.64 3.94 -1.07
CA GLN A 101 20.43 4.39 -2.45
C GLN A 101 19.10 3.91 -3.03
N PHE A 102 18.72 2.66 -2.75
CA PHE A 102 17.46 2.08 -3.21
C PHE A 102 16.27 2.73 -2.52
N LYS A 103 16.32 2.98 -1.21
CA LYS A 103 15.27 3.70 -0.47
C LYS A 103 15.10 5.12 -0.97
N ASP A 104 16.18 5.84 -1.30
CA ASP A 104 16.11 7.18 -1.89
C ASP A 104 15.43 7.16 -3.26
N GLN A 105 15.75 6.18 -4.11
CA GLN A 105 15.07 5.99 -5.39
C GLN A 105 13.58 5.70 -5.22
N VAL A 106 13.24 4.79 -4.29
CA VAL A 106 11.85 4.44 -3.97
C VAL A 106 11.09 5.66 -3.45
N TYR A 107 11.68 6.44 -2.55
CA TYR A 107 11.09 7.67 -2.03
C TYR A 107 10.79 8.69 -3.13
N ASN A 108 11.73 8.88 -4.06
CA ASN A 108 11.52 9.76 -5.22
C ASN A 108 10.36 9.29 -6.10
N TRP A 109 10.25 7.98 -6.36
CA TRP A 109 9.12 7.43 -7.09
C TRP A 109 7.79 7.60 -6.35
N LEU A 110 7.75 7.30 -5.04
CA LEU A 110 6.57 7.51 -4.20
C LEU A 110 6.14 8.98 -4.26
N THR A 111 7.08 9.91 -4.06
CA THR A 111 6.80 11.35 -4.12
C THR A 111 6.20 11.75 -5.47
N MET A 112 6.77 11.28 -6.58
CA MET A 112 6.25 11.57 -7.93
C MET A 112 4.83 11.01 -8.14
N LEU A 113 4.61 9.75 -7.75
CA LEU A 113 3.31 9.07 -7.89
C LEU A 113 2.24 9.77 -7.03
N PHE A 114 2.52 10.03 -5.77
CA PHE A 114 1.57 10.67 -4.86
C PHE A 114 1.29 12.12 -5.24
N LYS A 115 2.31 12.91 -5.62
CA LYS A 115 2.10 14.30 -6.04
C LYS A 115 1.30 14.44 -7.33
N SER A 116 1.21 13.38 -8.14
CA SER A 116 0.27 13.31 -9.28
C SER A 116 -1.17 12.98 -8.88
N GLY A 117 -1.40 12.59 -7.63
CA GLY A 117 -2.69 12.22 -7.07
C GLY A 117 -3.55 13.41 -6.68
N THR A 118 -4.65 13.11 -5.99
CA THR A 118 -5.62 14.11 -5.52
C THR A 118 -5.26 14.65 -4.14
N GLN A 119 -5.62 15.90 -3.82
CA GLN A 119 -5.49 16.49 -2.48
C GLN A 119 -6.85 16.84 -1.87
N PRO A 120 -7.70 15.84 -1.56
CA PRO A 120 -9.01 16.13 -0.98
C PRO A 120 -8.86 16.65 0.46
N LYS A 121 -9.76 17.54 0.87
CA LYS A 121 -9.83 18.02 2.26
C LYS A 121 -10.33 16.90 3.17
N GLN A 122 -9.65 16.68 4.29
CA GLN A 122 -10.04 15.66 5.27
C GLN A 122 -9.42 15.94 6.66
N ASP A 123 -9.88 15.19 7.65
CA ASP A 123 -9.27 15.14 8.98
C ASP A 123 -8.35 13.90 9.11
N LEU A 124 -7.10 14.11 9.56
CA LEU A 124 -6.13 13.04 9.78
C LEU A 124 -6.63 12.02 10.81
N SER A 125 -7.38 12.46 11.82
CA SER A 125 -7.99 11.60 12.84
C SER A 125 -8.92 10.56 12.19
N ARG A 126 -9.77 11.02 11.27
CA ARG A 126 -10.72 10.18 10.53
C ARG A 126 -10.00 9.22 9.60
N LEU A 127 -8.94 9.68 8.93
CA LEU A 127 -8.10 8.81 8.10
C LEU A 127 -7.49 7.69 8.94
N ALA A 128 -6.99 8.00 10.14
CA ALA A 128 -6.39 7.02 11.03
C ALA A 128 -7.42 6.01 11.57
N ILE A 129 -8.60 6.46 12.00
CA ILE A 129 -9.67 5.58 12.51
C ILE A 129 -10.10 4.55 11.45
N HIS A 130 -10.25 5.00 10.20
CA HIS A 130 -10.67 4.14 9.09
C HIS A 130 -9.50 3.46 8.37
N SER A 131 -8.29 3.56 8.93
CA SER A 131 -7.12 2.96 8.30
C SER A 131 -7.11 1.44 8.47
N THR A 132 -6.60 0.79 7.44
CA THR A 132 -6.24 -0.63 7.48
C THR A 132 -4.81 -0.80 7.99
N LYS A 133 -3.94 0.11 7.58
CA LYS A 133 -2.53 0.22 7.99
C LYS A 133 -2.08 1.67 7.99
N ILE A 134 -1.14 1.98 8.88
CA ILE A 134 -0.42 3.24 8.91
C ILE A 134 1.06 2.91 9.03
N TYR A 135 1.87 3.37 8.09
CA TYR A 135 3.33 3.29 8.18
C TYR A 135 3.90 4.67 8.52
N ASP A 136 4.91 4.67 9.39
CA ASP A 136 5.65 5.85 9.86
C ASP A 136 7.13 5.67 9.57
N PRO A 137 7.63 6.11 8.40
CA PRO A 137 9.04 6.00 8.05
C PRO A 137 9.95 6.53 9.15
N ALA A 138 10.83 5.66 9.67
CA ALA A 138 11.82 5.99 10.71
C ALA A 138 11.23 6.60 12.00
N ASP A 139 9.98 6.28 12.35
CA ASP A 139 9.26 6.88 13.48
C ASP A 139 9.23 8.43 13.42
N GLY A 140 9.33 9.01 12.23
CA GLY A 140 9.49 10.44 12.03
C GLY A 140 8.27 11.23 12.49
N PHE A 141 7.07 10.70 12.25
CA PHE A 141 5.84 11.34 12.71
C PHE A 141 5.67 11.14 14.22
N LYS A 142 5.87 9.92 14.73
CA LYS A 142 5.79 9.61 16.17
C LYS A 142 6.69 10.51 17.02
N ASN A 143 7.91 10.78 16.56
CA ASN A 143 8.91 11.52 17.33
C ASN A 143 8.97 13.02 16.98
N GLY A 144 8.38 13.45 15.86
CA GLY A 144 8.57 14.80 15.33
C GLY A 144 7.28 15.57 15.02
N ALA A 145 6.11 14.99 15.30
CA ALA A 145 4.83 15.58 14.88
C ALA A 145 4.58 17.00 15.46
N GLU A 146 4.99 17.25 16.70
CA GLU A 146 4.79 18.55 17.36
C GLU A 146 5.64 19.67 16.73
N ASP A 147 6.81 19.32 16.21
CA ASP A 147 7.76 20.25 15.59
C ASP A 147 7.52 20.43 14.08
N GLY A 148 6.52 19.75 13.52
CA GLY A 148 6.22 19.80 12.09
C GLY A 148 7.03 18.84 11.23
N TYR A 149 7.70 17.85 11.84
CA TYR A 149 8.42 16.81 11.13
C TYR A 149 7.59 15.54 10.96
N GLY A 150 8.08 14.67 10.09
CA GLY A 150 7.54 13.34 9.88
C GLY A 150 6.54 13.26 8.73
N GLU A 151 6.33 12.03 8.31
CA GLU A 151 5.42 11.67 7.25
C GLU A 151 4.73 10.34 7.58
N LEU A 152 3.57 10.10 6.96
CA LEU A 152 2.82 8.86 7.14
C LEU A 152 2.35 8.34 5.80
N PHE A 153 2.30 7.02 5.67
CA PHE A 153 1.53 6.35 4.63
C PHE A 153 0.31 5.69 5.25
N ILE A 154 -0.89 6.14 4.88
CA ILE A 154 -2.15 5.64 5.46
C ILE A 154 -2.95 4.90 4.39
N TYR A 155 -3.32 3.66 4.69
CA TYR A 155 -4.16 2.84 3.82
C TYR A 155 -5.59 2.94 4.30
N THR A 156 -6.50 3.32 3.41
CA THR A 156 -7.94 3.44 3.70
C THR A 156 -8.73 2.60 2.68
N PRO A 157 -10.03 2.35 2.90
CA PRO A 157 -10.87 1.71 1.89
C PRO A 157 -10.93 2.44 0.55
N HIS A 158 -10.68 3.75 0.55
CA HIS A 158 -10.75 4.61 -0.63
C HIS A 158 -9.42 4.85 -1.33
N GLY A 159 -8.33 4.26 -0.85
CA GLY A 159 -7.00 4.41 -1.45
C GLY A 159 -5.89 4.56 -0.41
N MET A 160 -4.71 4.86 -0.94
CA MET A 160 -3.49 5.08 -0.16
C MET A 160 -3.22 6.58 -0.07
N TRP A 161 -2.71 6.99 1.08
CA TRP A 161 -2.39 8.38 1.39
C TRP A 161 -0.92 8.52 1.71
N TYR A 162 -0.32 9.60 1.23
CA TYR A 162 0.98 10.09 1.68
C TYR A 162 0.77 11.43 2.37
N ILE A 163 1.12 11.48 3.65
CA ILE A 163 0.91 12.61 4.54
C ILE A 163 2.26 13.20 4.91
N ILE A 164 2.40 14.50 4.73
CA ILE A 164 3.57 15.26 5.14
C ILE A 164 3.12 16.21 6.24
N ASN A 165 3.71 16.09 7.43
CA ASN A 165 3.44 17.04 8.48
C ASN A 165 3.88 18.43 8.06
N ASN A 166 3.05 19.44 8.30
CA ASN A 166 3.29 20.79 7.84
C ASN A 166 2.86 21.82 8.90
N CYS A 167 3.06 21.47 10.18
CA CYS A 167 2.67 22.30 11.30
C CYS A 167 3.78 23.22 11.86
N SER A 168 5.02 23.14 11.38
CA SER A 168 6.14 23.99 11.84
C SER A 168 5.89 25.51 11.65
N PRO A 169 6.47 26.40 12.48
CA PRO A 169 6.19 27.84 12.42
C PRO A 169 6.47 28.51 11.07
N GLY A 170 7.47 28.04 10.32
CA GLY A 170 7.85 28.57 9.01
C GLY A 170 7.11 27.96 7.82
N ALA A 171 6.27 26.95 8.04
CA ALA A 171 5.57 26.24 6.97
C ALA A 171 4.44 27.07 6.34
N ASN A 172 4.29 26.95 5.02
CA ASN A 172 3.16 27.54 4.30
C ASN A 172 1.87 26.73 4.57
N LYS A 173 1.07 27.19 5.53
CA LYS A 173 -0.20 26.55 5.93
C LYS A 173 -1.27 26.55 4.86
N ALA A 174 -1.16 27.40 3.83
CA ALA A 174 -2.12 27.42 2.73
C ALA A 174 -2.08 26.12 1.90
N LEU A 175 -1.00 25.33 2.02
CA LEU A 175 -0.88 24.02 1.39
C LEU A 175 -1.61 22.91 2.15
N ASN A 176 -2.04 23.15 3.40
CA ASN A 176 -2.69 22.15 4.22
C ASN A 176 -4.09 21.83 3.67
N ASN A 177 -4.27 20.57 3.27
CA ASN A 177 -5.58 20.00 2.98
C ASN A 177 -6.04 19.04 4.08
N LEU A 178 -5.17 18.69 5.03
CA LEU A 178 -5.53 17.86 6.17
C LEU A 178 -5.51 18.63 7.47
N GLU A 179 -6.60 18.53 8.21
CA GLU A 179 -6.66 18.95 9.62
C GLU A 179 -5.94 17.90 10.48
N SER A 180 -5.16 18.36 11.45
CA SER A 180 -4.50 17.51 12.43
C SER A 180 -4.40 18.23 13.77
N LYS A 181 -4.35 17.48 14.87
CA LYS A 181 -4.17 18.04 16.21
C LYS A 181 -2.88 18.85 16.38
N PHE A 182 -1.93 18.67 15.48
CA PHE A 182 -0.62 19.34 15.51
C PHE A 182 -0.59 20.66 14.72
N GLY A 183 -1.64 21.02 13.97
CA GLY A 183 -1.69 22.27 13.19
C GLY A 183 -1.77 22.10 11.67
N GLY A 184 -2.05 20.88 11.21
CA GLY A 184 -2.36 20.54 9.82
C GLY A 184 -1.23 19.86 9.05
N ALA A 185 -1.60 19.22 7.95
CA ALA A 185 -0.71 18.45 7.10
C ALA A 185 -1.07 18.58 5.61
N ILE A 186 -0.12 18.22 4.75
CA ILE A 186 -0.33 18.08 3.31
C ILE A 186 -0.58 16.59 3.03
N GLY A 187 -1.70 16.27 2.40
CA GLY A 187 -2.09 14.90 2.08
C GLY A 187 -2.30 14.70 0.59
N TYR A 188 -1.64 13.70 0.04
CA TYR A 188 -1.84 13.23 -1.33
C TYR A 188 -2.49 11.86 -1.32
N ARG A 189 -3.52 11.67 -2.15
CA ARG A 189 -4.26 10.41 -2.26
C ARG A 189 -4.19 9.82 -3.67
N VAL A 190 -3.85 8.55 -3.73
CA VAL A 190 -3.92 7.70 -4.93
C VAL A 190 -4.80 6.49 -4.69
N MET A 191 -5.34 5.90 -5.76
CA MET A 191 -6.05 4.62 -5.66
C MET A 191 -5.06 3.51 -5.33
N TYR A 192 -5.53 2.43 -4.69
CA TYR A 192 -4.68 1.27 -4.41
C TYR A 192 -4.08 0.69 -5.70
N GLU A 193 -2.77 0.46 -5.66
CA GLU A 193 -1.99 -0.14 -6.73
C GLU A 193 -0.87 -0.97 -6.11
N ASP A 194 -0.75 -2.23 -6.53
CA ASP A 194 0.24 -3.21 -6.03
C ASP A 194 1.68 -2.67 -6.05
N THR A 195 2.03 -1.94 -7.11
CA THR A 195 3.36 -1.34 -7.25
C THR A 195 3.60 -0.25 -6.21
N VAL A 196 2.62 0.63 -5.97
CA VAL A 196 2.76 1.69 -4.96
C VAL A 196 2.79 1.08 -3.55
N ASP A 197 1.95 0.08 -3.26
CA ASP A 197 1.96 -0.66 -1.99
C ASP A 197 3.33 -1.29 -1.71
N THR A 198 3.90 -1.97 -2.71
CA THR A 198 5.25 -2.56 -2.62
C THR A 198 6.30 -1.49 -2.34
N LEU A 199 6.26 -0.35 -3.04
CA LEU A 199 7.20 0.75 -2.82
C LEU A 199 7.09 1.33 -1.41
N ILE A 200 5.87 1.51 -0.89
CA ILE A 200 5.65 1.99 0.48
C ILE A 200 6.29 1.03 1.48
N ARG A 201 6.03 -0.28 1.37
CA ARG A 201 6.61 -1.29 2.27
C ARG A 201 8.12 -1.31 2.24
N VAL A 202 8.73 -1.18 1.06
CA VAL A 202 10.18 -1.11 0.90
C VAL A 202 10.75 0.14 1.59
N TYR A 203 10.14 1.29 1.36
CA TYR A 203 10.62 2.55 1.92
C TYR A 203 10.43 2.64 3.44
N THR A 204 9.28 2.19 3.92
CA THR A 204 8.95 2.18 5.35
C THR A 204 9.61 1.04 6.10
N GLU A 205 10.11 0.03 5.38
CA GLU A 205 10.55 -1.25 5.96
C GLU A 205 9.45 -1.90 6.80
N GLU A 206 8.19 -1.66 6.40
CA GLU A 206 7.00 -2.06 7.13
C GLU A 206 6.93 -1.51 8.57
N ASN A 207 7.57 -0.38 8.84
CA ASN A 207 7.52 0.28 10.15
C ASN A 207 6.12 0.86 10.40
N GLU A 208 5.27 0.08 11.06
CA GLU A 208 3.92 0.50 11.41
C GLU A 208 3.93 1.59 12.51
N TYR A 209 3.02 2.54 12.38
CA TYR A 209 2.91 3.63 13.34
C TYR A 209 2.49 3.11 14.72
N THR A 210 3.34 3.38 15.71
CA THR A 210 3.12 3.01 17.13
C THR A 210 3.01 4.23 18.05
N GLY A 211 2.88 5.43 17.47
CA GLY A 211 2.79 6.67 18.24
C GLY A 211 1.42 6.90 18.88
N PRO A 212 1.24 8.07 19.53
CA PRO A 212 -0.03 8.47 20.14
C PRO A 212 -1.18 8.43 19.13
N GLN A 213 -2.40 8.17 19.60
CA GLN A 213 -3.58 8.18 18.71
C GLN A 213 -3.64 9.48 17.90
N LEU A 214 -3.79 9.33 16.59
CA LEU A 214 -3.86 10.46 15.65
C LEU A 214 -5.23 11.16 15.67
N TYR A 215 -6.17 10.65 16.47
CA TYR A 215 -7.50 11.19 16.70
C TYR A 215 -7.68 11.73 18.12
#